data_AF-A0A1X7N412-F1
#
_entry.id   AF-A0A1X7N412-F1
#
_cell.length_a   1.000
_cell.length_b   1.000
_cell.length_c   1.000
_cell.angle_alpha   90.00
_cell.angle_beta   90.00
_cell.angle_gamma   90.00
#
_symmetry.space_group_name_H-M   'P 1'
#
loop_
_entity.id
_entity.type
_entity.pdbx_description
1 polymer ?
#
loop_
_entity_poly.entity_id
_entity_poly.type
_entity_poly.pdbx_seq_one_letter_code
_entity_poly.pdbx_strand_id
1 'polypeptide(L)'
;MRPVILAYSFTGNNRLLAETLASKLGCPLVDVVPRAKRWPISIAIDLMLRRFPRIRPVDLPGHDHLLVIAPLWNRWIAHPMRAALRALGAEIGPYSFISLSGGVRPGQIEFVDEQLEQLTGQPPRNHWALYVEKLVPEDIRGTPKVSAYKVSPHELERYPEIGEIVGWAQAQP
;
A
#
# COMPACT_ATOMS: atom_id res chain seq x y z
N MET A 1 -3.68 10.02 -18.32
CA MET A 1 -4.54 9.57 -17.19
C MET A 1 -4.60 10.56 -16.02
N ARG A 2 -5.69 10.57 -15.24
CA ARG A 2 -5.81 11.28 -13.96
C ARG A 2 -5.83 10.30 -12.78
N PRO A 3 -4.68 10.05 -12.10
CA PRO A 3 -4.64 9.15 -10.97
C PRO A 3 -5.23 9.77 -9.70
N VAL A 4 -5.66 8.92 -8.79
CA VAL A 4 -5.81 9.24 -7.35
C VAL A 4 -5.03 8.22 -6.55
N ILE A 5 -4.39 8.64 -5.47
CA ILE A 5 -3.70 7.74 -4.55
C ILE A 5 -4.60 7.49 -3.34
N LEU A 6 -4.83 6.22 -3.03
CA LEU A 6 -5.46 5.76 -1.79
C LEU A 6 -4.40 5.08 -0.92
N ALA A 7 -4.11 5.65 0.25
CA ALA A 7 -2.99 5.21 1.07
C ALA A 7 -3.43 4.74 2.47
N TYR A 8 -2.80 3.68 2.96
CA TYR A 8 -2.81 3.31 4.37
C TYR A 8 -1.37 3.15 4.87
N SER A 9 -1.08 3.69 6.06
CA SER A 9 0.23 3.54 6.68
C SER A 9 0.11 3.41 8.20
N PHE A 10 0.77 2.41 8.77
CA PHE A 10 0.84 2.22 10.22
C PHE A 10 2.10 2.87 10.82
N THR A 11 3.25 2.65 10.19
CA THR A 11 4.54 3.18 10.65
C THR A 11 4.99 4.43 9.87
N GLY A 12 4.23 4.93 8.91
CA GLY A 12 4.61 6.12 8.14
C GLY A 12 5.38 5.84 6.85
N ASN A 13 6.02 4.68 6.66
CA ASN A 13 6.77 4.39 5.42
C ASN A 13 5.89 4.47 4.16
N ASN A 14 4.70 3.85 4.19
CA ASN A 14 3.76 3.91 3.06
C ASN A 14 3.12 5.30 2.88
N ARG A 15 3.12 6.13 3.93
CA ARG A 15 2.65 7.51 3.87
C ARG A 15 3.68 8.38 3.14
N LEU A 16 4.95 8.24 3.50
CA LEU A 16 6.07 8.90 2.80
C LEU A 16 6.10 8.52 1.31
N LEU A 17 5.91 7.24 0.99
CA LEU A 17 5.80 6.78 -0.40
C LEU A 17 4.61 7.44 -1.12
N ALA A 18 3.45 7.46 -0.49
CA ALA A 18 2.24 8.04 -1.06
C ALA A 18 2.38 9.55 -1.31
N GLU A 19 2.90 10.31 -0.34
CA GLU A 19 3.16 11.75 -0.48
C GLU A 19 4.17 12.03 -1.60
N THR A 20 5.22 11.21 -1.68
CA THR A 20 6.25 11.33 -2.73
C THR A 20 5.66 11.11 -4.12
N LEU A 21 4.86 10.06 -4.31
CA LEU A 21 4.20 9.78 -5.58
C LEU A 21 3.13 10.83 -5.91
N ALA A 22 2.33 11.27 -4.92
CA ALA A 22 1.33 12.32 -5.11
C ALA A 22 1.97 13.61 -5.61
N SER A 23 3.10 14.00 -5.00
CA SER A 23 3.85 15.19 -5.41
C SER A 23 4.43 15.07 -6.82
N LYS A 24 4.96 13.89 -7.20
CA LYS A 24 5.54 13.68 -8.54
C LYS A 24 4.49 13.57 -9.65
N LEU A 25 3.31 13.03 -9.33
CA LEU A 25 2.20 12.86 -10.26
C LEU A 25 1.25 14.07 -10.29
N GLY A 26 1.37 14.99 -9.33
CA GLY A 26 0.47 16.13 -9.20
C GLY A 26 -0.98 15.71 -8.93
N CYS A 27 -1.19 14.65 -8.15
CA CYS A 27 -2.50 14.02 -7.99
C CYS A 27 -3.02 14.00 -6.54
N PRO A 28 -4.34 13.83 -6.33
CA PRO A 28 -4.91 13.75 -4.99
C PRO A 28 -4.42 12.54 -4.20
N LEU A 29 -4.21 12.75 -2.89
CA LEU A 29 -3.89 11.72 -1.92
C LEU A 29 -5.02 11.60 -0.90
N VAL A 30 -5.62 10.41 -0.80
CA VAL A 30 -6.70 10.06 0.13
C VAL A 30 -6.19 9.04 1.14
N ASP A 31 -6.33 9.35 2.43
CA ASP A 31 -5.94 8.43 3.51
C ASP A 31 -7.07 7.50 3.94
N VAL A 32 -6.73 6.24 4.09
CA VAL A 32 -7.55 5.28 4.83
C VAL A 32 -7.26 5.43 6.32
N VAL A 33 -8.23 6.00 7.05
CA VAL A 33 -8.10 6.26 8.49
C VAL A 33 -8.98 5.29 9.30
N PRO A 34 -8.41 4.40 10.14
CA PRO A 34 -9.20 3.62 11.09
C PRO A 34 -9.98 4.52 12.06
N ARG A 35 -11.22 4.13 12.44
CA ARG A 35 -12.02 4.93 13.40
C ARG A 35 -11.40 4.98 14.80
N ALA A 36 -10.66 3.95 15.18
CA ALA A 36 -9.97 3.85 16.47
C ALA A 36 -8.47 3.70 16.27
N LYS A 37 -7.68 4.26 17.20
CA LYS A 37 -6.22 4.16 17.19
C LYS A 37 -5.81 2.68 17.17
N ARG A 38 -4.90 2.35 16.25
CA ARG A 38 -4.35 0.99 16.11
C ARG A 38 -3.14 0.84 17.01
N TRP A 39 -3.12 -0.25 17.75
CA TRP A 39 -1.97 -0.73 18.51
C TRP A 39 -1.44 -2.01 17.86
N PRO A 40 -0.14 -2.34 17.99
CA PRO A 40 0.43 -3.57 17.42
C PRO A 40 -0.38 -4.83 17.80
N ILE A 41 -0.86 -4.90 19.05
CA ILE A 41 -1.70 -6.01 19.51
C ILE A 41 -3.07 -6.07 18.81
N SER A 42 -3.68 -4.92 18.48
CA SER A 42 -4.93 -4.89 17.73
C SER A 42 -4.76 -5.38 16.29
N ILE A 43 -3.58 -5.14 15.69
CA ILE A 43 -3.23 -5.65 14.37
C ILE A 43 -3.05 -7.17 14.42
N ALA A 44 -2.35 -7.67 15.45
CA ALA A 44 -2.20 -9.11 15.66
C ALA A 44 -3.55 -9.82 15.85
N ILE A 45 -4.47 -9.22 16.62
CA ILE A 45 -5.83 -9.74 16.81
C ILE A 45 -6.63 -9.74 15.49
N ASP A 46 -6.57 -8.66 14.70
CA ASP A 46 -7.26 -8.61 13.41
C ASP A 46 -6.73 -9.68 12.45
N LEU A 47 -5.42 -9.92 12.43
CA LEU A 47 -4.78 -10.97 11.64
C LEU A 47 -5.25 -12.37 12.08
N MET A 48 -5.31 -12.62 13.39
CA MET A 48 -5.79 -13.90 13.94
C MET A 48 -7.27 -14.13 13.66
N LEU A 49 -8.11 -13.10 13.79
CA LEU A 49 -9.57 -13.20 13.66
C LEU A 49 -10.08 -12.91 12.24
N ARG A 50 -9.19 -12.58 11.30
CA ARG A 50 -9.50 -12.13 9.92
C ARG A 50 -10.56 -11.02 9.88
N ARG A 51 -10.59 -10.14 10.90
CA ARG A 51 -11.62 -9.11 11.05
C ARG A 51 -11.31 -7.88 10.20
N PHE A 52 -12.37 -7.22 9.73
CA PHE A 52 -12.26 -5.94 9.06
C PHE A 52 -12.44 -4.81 10.07
N PRO A 53 -11.43 -3.96 10.25
CA PRO A 53 -11.56 -2.81 11.13
C PRO A 53 -12.55 -1.80 10.59
N ARG A 54 -13.31 -1.15 11.49
CA ARG A 54 -14.10 0.02 11.11
C ARG A 54 -13.16 1.17 10.71
N ILE A 55 -13.33 1.68 9.51
CA ILE A 55 -12.64 2.86 8.97
C ILE A 55 -13.59 4.06 8.91
N ARG A 56 -13.01 5.27 8.84
CA ARG A 56 -13.77 6.45 8.45
C ARG A 56 -14.23 6.29 6.98
N PRO A 57 -15.35 6.91 6.58
CA PRO A 57 -15.75 6.94 5.17
C PRO A 57 -14.58 7.42 4.31
N VAL A 58 -14.40 6.77 3.17
CA VAL A 58 -13.42 7.14 2.14
C VAL A 58 -14.23 7.74 1.01
N ASP A 59 -13.86 8.93 0.58
CA ASP A 59 -14.44 9.63 -0.56
C ASP A 59 -13.34 9.78 -1.61
N LEU A 60 -13.54 9.20 -2.79
CA LEU A 60 -12.57 9.26 -3.88
C LEU A 60 -12.99 10.35 -4.87
N PRO A 61 -12.12 11.34 -5.15
CA PRO A 61 -12.38 12.24 -6.27
C PRO A 61 -12.41 11.44 -7.58
N GLY A 62 -13.13 11.95 -8.58
CA GLY A 62 -13.25 11.31 -9.89
C GLY A 62 -11.88 11.06 -10.51
N HIS A 63 -11.61 9.81 -10.89
CA HIS A 63 -10.32 9.35 -11.36
C HIS A 63 -10.45 8.32 -12.48
N ASP A 64 -9.40 8.20 -13.29
CA ASP A 64 -9.35 7.21 -14.36
C ASP A 64 -8.56 5.96 -13.92
N HIS A 65 -7.76 6.09 -12.85
CA HIS A 65 -6.98 5.01 -12.28
C HIS A 65 -6.68 5.25 -10.79
N LEU A 66 -6.82 4.20 -9.96
CA LEU A 66 -6.51 4.26 -8.53
C LEU A 66 -5.13 3.65 -8.23
N LEU A 67 -4.28 4.38 -7.52
CA LEU A 67 -3.02 3.87 -6.97
C LEU A 67 -3.23 3.51 -5.51
N VAL A 68 -3.32 2.21 -5.23
CA VAL A 68 -3.56 1.68 -3.88
C VAL A 68 -2.22 1.42 -3.20
N ILE A 69 -1.95 2.14 -2.11
CA ILE A 69 -0.68 2.05 -1.37
C ILE A 69 -0.92 1.52 0.04
N ALA A 70 -0.39 0.34 0.34
CA ALA A 70 -0.54 -0.25 1.67
C ALA A 70 0.61 -1.17 2.08
N PRO A 71 0.93 -1.26 3.38
CA PRO A 71 1.83 -2.28 3.88
C PRO A 71 1.22 -3.68 3.77
N LEU A 72 2.13 -4.66 3.66
CA LEU A 72 1.82 -6.07 3.83
C LEU A 72 2.13 -6.51 5.27
N TRP A 73 1.19 -7.21 5.90
CA TRP A 73 1.34 -7.82 7.21
C TRP A 73 1.25 -9.33 7.09
N ASN A 74 2.38 -10.02 7.27
CA ASN A 74 2.46 -11.47 7.13
C ASN A 74 1.86 -11.99 5.81
N ARG A 75 2.21 -11.36 4.67
CA ARG A 75 1.67 -11.59 3.30
C ARG A 75 0.27 -11.06 3.03
N TRP A 76 -0.47 -10.62 4.04
CA TRP A 76 -1.80 -10.04 3.86
C TRP A 76 -1.72 -8.55 3.62
N ILE A 77 -2.59 -8.02 2.76
CA ILE A 77 -2.81 -6.57 2.69
C ILE A 77 -3.31 -6.11 4.05
N ALA A 78 -2.80 -4.99 4.55
CA ALA A 78 -3.21 -4.47 5.85
C ALA A 78 -4.74 -4.31 5.93
N HIS A 79 -5.33 -4.81 7.03
CA HIS A 79 -6.78 -4.90 7.19
C HIS A 79 -7.55 -3.59 6.97
N PRO A 80 -7.06 -2.40 7.37
CA PRO A 80 -7.72 -1.13 7.05
C PRO A 80 -7.85 -0.88 5.55
N MET A 81 -6.82 -1.17 4.77
CA MET A 81 -6.90 -1.04 3.32
C MET A 81 -7.93 -2.03 2.74
N ARG A 82 -7.93 -3.27 3.21
CA ARG A 82 -8.93 -4.26 2.76
C ARG A 82 -10.36 -3.81 3.09
N ALA A 83 -10.58 -3.15 4.23
CA ALA A 83 -11.87 -2.57 4.58
C ALA A 83 -12.25 -1.40 3.66
N ALA A 84 -11.29 -0.57 3.26
CA ALA A 84 -11.50 0.52 2.32
C ALA A 84 -11.88 0.01 0.94
N LEU A 85 -11.12 -0.95 0.40
CA LEU A 85 -11.42 -1.55 -0.90
C LEU A 85 -12.83 -2.17 -0.92
N ARG A 86 -13.21 -2.90 0.14
CA ARG A 86 -14.57 -3.43 0.25
C ARG A 86 -15.66 -2.36 0.32
N ALA A 87 -15.39 -1.23 0.97
CA ALA A 87 -16.36 -0.16 1.11
C ALA A 87 -16.54 0.62 -0.20
N LEU A 88 -15.47 0.80 -0.97
CA LEU A 88 -15.49 1.50 -2.27
C LEU A 88 -16.15 0.65 -3.36
N GLY A 89 -15.93 -0.67 -3.37
CA GLY A 89 -16.57 -1.57 -4.33
C GLY A 89 -16.33 -1.13 -5.79
N ALA A 90 -17.42 -0.82 -6.50
CA ALA A 90 -17.37 -0.43 -7.90
C ALA A 90 -16.65 0.92 -8.16
N GLU A 91 -16.53 1.79 -7.14
CA GLU A 91 -15.84 3.09 -7.25
C GLU A 91 -14.32 2.96 -7.45
N ILE A 92 -13.75 1.76 -7.28
CA ILE A 92 -12.31 1.51 -7.44
C ILE A 92 -11.84 1.71 -8.88
N GLY A 93 -12.68 1.35 -9.86
CA GLY A 93 -12.28 1.37 -11.28
C GLY A 93 -10.97 0.60 -11.54
N PRO A 94 -10.27 0.88 -12.64
CA PRO A 94 -8.92 0.35 -12.86
C PRO A 94 -7.95 0.79 -11.77
N TYR A 95 -7.12 -0.11 -11.27
CA TYR A 95 -6.18 0.21 -10.20
C TYR A 95 -4.85 -0.51 -10.32
N SER A 96 -3.85 -0.02 -9.58
CA SER A 96 -2.57 -0.67 -9.36
C SER A 96 -2.24 -0.70 -7.87
N PHE A 97 -1.48 -1.70 -7.46
CA PHE A 97 -1.10 -1.89 -6.06
C PHE A 97 0.38 -1.61 -5.86
N ILE A 98 0.70 -0.86 -4.80
CA ILE A 98 2.06 -0.53 -4.42
C ILE A 98 2.22 -0.81 -2.93
N SER A 99 3.32 -1.45 -2.55
CA SER A 99 3.65 -1.65 -1.13
C SER A 99 5.09 -1.29 -0.84
N LEU A 100 5.31 -0.58 0.27
CA LEU A 100 6.62 -0.51 0.93
C LEU A 100 6.56 -1.38 2.18
N SER A 101 7.10 -2.59 2.08
CA SER A 101 6.98 -3.65 3.09
C SER A 101 8.35 -4.18 3.53
N GLY A 102 8.40 -5.03 4.55
CA GLY A 102 9.66 -5.52 5.12
C GLY A 102 10.51 -6.25 4.08
N GLY A 103 9.98 -7.32 3.50
CA GLY A 103 10.74 -8.23 2.64
C GLY A 103 9.85 -9.08 1.73
N VAL A 104 10.50 -9.81 0.84
CA VAL A 104 9.85 -10.73 -0.09
C VAL A 104 9.66 -12.11 0.55
N ARG A 105 8.54 -12.75 0.25
CA ARG A 105 8.29 -14.17 0.58
C ARG A 105 7.95 -14.91 -0.72
N PRO A 106 8.31 -16.20 -0.86
CA PRO A 106 7.91 -16.99 -2.01
C PRO A 106 6.39 -16.96 -2.20
N GLY A 107 5.95 -16.70 -3.43
CA GLY A 107 4.52 -16.62 -3.78
C GLY A 107 3.78 -15.43 -3.18
N GLN A 108 4.48 -14.36 -2.74
CA GLN A 108 3.83 -13.22 -2.07
C GLN A 108 3.05 -12.34 -3.04
N ILE A 109 3.57 -12.14 -4.26
CA ILE A 109 2.94 -11.27 -5.26
C ILE A 109 1.62 -11.88 -5.71
N GLU A 110 1.66 -13.16 -6.12
CA GLU A 110 0.51 -13.93 -6.58
C GLU A 110 -0.57 -13.99 -5.49
N PHE A 111 -0.17 -14.25 -4.24
CA PHE A 111 -1.08 -14.28 -3.11
C PHE A 111 -1.73 -12.91 -2.81
N VAL A 112 -1.04 -11.81 -3.08
CA VAL A 112 -1.60 -10.46 -2.93
C VAL A 112 -2.53 -10.12 -4.08
N ASP A 113 -2.19 -10.51 -5.31
CA ASP A 113 -3.04 -10.29 -6.48
C ASP A 113 -4.36 -11.07 -6.35
N GLU A 114 -4.32 -12.32 -5.90
CA GLU A 114 -5.52 -13.11 -5.57
C GLU A 114 -6.38 -12.43 -4.48
N GLN A 115 -5.76 -11.87 -3.44
CA GLN A 115 -6.48 -11.12 -2.40
C GLN A 115 -7.15 -9.87 -2.98
N LEU A 116 -6.45 -9.14 -3.85
CA LEU A 116 -6.94 -7.93 -4.49
C LEU A 116 -8.12 -8.25 -5.40
N GLU A 117 -8.03 -9.30 -6.21
CA GLU A 117 -9.11 -9.77 -7.07
C GLU A 117 -10.34 -10.19 -6.26
N GLN A 118 -10.15 -10.95 -5.16
CA GLN A 118 -11.25 -11.30 -4.26
C GLN A 118 -11.92 -10.09 -3.58
N LEU A 119 -11.18 -9.00 -3.35
CA LEU A 119 -11.69 -7.81 -2.69
C LEU A 119 -12.37 -6.83 -3.65
N THR A 120 -11.89 -6.76 -4.89
CA THR A 120 -12.27 -5.72 -5.87
C THR A 120 -12.99 -6.26 -7.10
N GLY A 121 -13.00 -7.58 -7.30
CA GLY A 121 -13.59 -8.25 -8.46
C GLY A 121 -12.70 -8.29 -9.71
N GLN A 122 -11.49 -7.73 -9.65
CA GLN A 122 -10.54 -7.74 -10.77
C GLN A 122 -9.09 -7.66 -10.27
N PRO A 123 -8.10 -8.19 -11.01
CA PRO A 123 -6.70 -8.07 -10.63
C PRO A 123 -6.17 -6.63 -10.80
N PRO A 124 -5.09 -6.26 -10.09
CA PRO A 124 -4.43 -4.98 -10.33
C PRO A 124 -3.79 -4.94 -11.73
N ARG A 125 -3.76 -3.77 -12.38
CA ARG A 125 -3.02 -3.58 -13.63
C ARG A 125 -1.51 -3.73 -13.46
N ASN A 126 -1.00 -3.33 -12.30
CA ASN A 126 0.41 -3.43 -11.94
C ASN A 126 0.51 -3.68 -10.44
N HIS A 127 1.55 -4.41 -10.02
CA HIS A 127 1.91 -4.61 -8.64
C HIS A 127 3.39 -4.28 -8.44
N TRP A 128 3.67 -3.20 -7.71
CA TRP A 128 5.02 -2.81 -7.32
C TRP A 128 5.28 -3.11 -5.84
N ALA A 129 6.28 -3.95 -5.57
CA ALA A 129 6.67 -4.34 -4.22
C ALA A 129 8.06 -3.78 -3.89
N LEU A 130 8.08 -2.71 -3.09
CA LEU A 130 9.29 -2.10 -2.55
C LEU A 130 9.59 -2.74 -1.18
N TYR A 131 10.85 -3.12 -0.97
CA TYR A 131 11.28 -3.84 0.22
C TYR A 131 12.26 -3.04 1.07
N VAL A 132 11.89 -2.79 2.33
CA VAL A 132 12.72 -2.10 3.33
C VAL A 132 13.99 -2.90 3.63
N GLU A 133 13.97 -4.22 3.50
CA GLU A 133 15.14 -5.10 3.62
C GLU A 133 16.31 -4.71 2.71
N LYS A 134 16.05 -4.02 1.59
CA LYS A 134 17.10 -3.49 0.69
C LYS A 134 17.91 -2.34 1.33
N LEU A 135 17.36 -1.65 2.33
CA LEU A 135 17.94 -0.46 2.95
C LEU A 135 18.55 -0.72 4.33
N VAL A 136 18.07 -1.76 5.02
CA VAL A 136 18.50 -2.02 6.39
C VAL A 136 19.91 -2.61 6.47
N PRO A 137 20.65 -2.32 7.57
CA PRO A 137 21.87 -3.04 7.92
C PRO A 137 21.71 -4.56 7.92
N GLU A 138 22.79 -5.27 7.59
CA GLU A 138 22.79 -6.73 7.44
C GLU A 138 22.41 -7.46 8.74
N ASP A 139 22.81 -6.93 9.89
CA ASP A 139 22.56 -7.50 11.22
C ASP A 139 21.08 -7.49 11.64
N ILE A 140 20.24 -6.66 11.00
CA ILE A 140 18.80 -6.62 11.26
C ILE A 140 17.95 -7.21 10.13
N ARG A 141 18.56 -7.58 8.99
CA ARG A 141 17.84 -8.16 7.84
C ARG A 141 17.15 -9.47 8.24
N GLY A 142 15.92 -9.68 7.78
CA GLY A 142 15.11 -10.87 8.10
C GLY A 142 14.63 -10.96 9.55
N THR A 143 14.98 -9.98 10.41
CA THR A 143 14.51 -9.94 11.80
C THR A 143 13.22 -9.12 11.92
N PRO A 144 12.44 -9.27 13.01
CA PRO A 144 11.29 -8.41 13.27
C PRO A 144 11.61 -6.91 13.34
N LYS A 145 12.88 -6.53 13.57
CA LYS A 145 13.31 -5.13 13.65
C LYS A 145 13.14 -4.37 12.32
N VAL A 146 13.16 -5.06 11.17
CA VAL A 146 12.89 -4.46 9.86
C VAL A 146 11.53 -3.73 9.86
N SER A 147 10.53 -4.29 10.53
CA SER A 147 9.17 -3.71 10.57
C SER A 147 9.11 -2.35 11.28
N ALA A 148 10.09 -2.04 12.13
CA ALA A 148 10.19 -0.78 12.85
C ALA A 148 11.06 0.26 12.11
N TYR A 149 11.78 -0.15 11.06
CA TYR A 149 12.67 0.74 10.31
C TYR A 149 11.89 1.87 9.63
N LYS A 150 12.41 3.10 9.75
CA LYS A 150 11.82 4.31 9.18
C LYS A 150 12.64 4.72 7.97
N VAL A 151 12.06 4.56 6.79
CA VAL A 151 12.72 4.99 5.54
C VAL A 151 12.74 6.52 5.52
N SER A 152 13.91 7.11 5.27
CA SER A 152 14.05 8.54 5.05
C SER A 152 13.70 8.93 3.60
N PRO A 153 13.36 10.20 3.33
CA PRO A 153 13.11 10.67 1.95
C PRO A 153 14.27 10.36 1.00
N HIS A 154 15.51 10.55 1.44
CA HIS A 154 16.70 10.28 0.62
C HIS A 154 16.90 8.79 0.31
N GLU A 155 16.58 7.89 1.25
CA GLU A 155 16.64 6.46 0.97
C GLU A 155 15.51 6.01 0.04
N LEU A 156 14.34 6.64 0.14
CA LEU A 156 13.22 6.34 -0.73
C LEU A 156 13.57 6.59 -2.20
N GLU A 157 14.39 7.60 -2.51
CA GLU A 157 14.88 7.89 -3.87
C GLU A 157 15.73 6.77 -4.48
N ARG A 158 16.23 5.82 -3.66
CA ARG A 158 17.03 4.68 -4.14
C ARG A 158 16.18 3.57 -4.77
N TYR A 159 14.85 3.64 -4.66
CA TYR A 159 13.95 2.66 -5.27
C TYR A 159 13.68 3.01 -6.75
N PRO A 160 14.18 2.23 -7.72
CA PRO A 160 13.90 2.46 -9.15
C PRO A 160 12.40 2.40 -9.46
N GLU A 161 11.63 1.64 -8.67
CA GLU A 161 10.19 1.48 -8.80
C GLU A 161 9.44 2.83 -8.79
N ILE A 162 9.98 3.86 -8.12
CA ILE A 162 9.39 5.20 -8.13
C ILE A 162 9.41 5.81 -9.53
N GLY A 163 10.55 5.68 -10.23
CA GLY A 163 10.68 6.15 -11.61
C GLY A 163 9.78 5.35 -12.56
N GLU A 164 9.69 4.03 -12.35
CA GLU A 164 8.82 3.15 -13.13
C GLU A 164 7.34 3.52 -12.97
N ILE A 165 6.87 3.74 -11.74
CA ILE A 165 5.48 4.13 -11.45
C ILE A 165 5.15 5.48 -12.10
N VAL A 166 6.05 6.46 -11.95
CA VAL A 166 5.84 7.82 -12.52
C VAL A 166 5.84 7.77 -14.05
N GLY A 167 6.82 7.10 -14.64
CA GLY A 167 6.91 6.95 -16.10
C GLY A 167 5.72 6.18 -16.67
N TRP A 168 5.29 5.09 -16.02
CA TRP A 168 4.10 4.33 -16.41
C TRP A 168 2.85 5.20 -16.39
N ALA A 169 2.62 5.97 -15.31
CA ALA A 169 1.44 6.81 -15.17
C ALA A 169 1.42 7.96 -16.20
N GLN A 170 2.57 8.56 -16.48
CA GLN A 170 2.69 9.63 -17.47
C GLN A 170 2.55 9.14 -18.92
N ALA A 171 2.87 7.87 -19.18
CA ALA A 171 2.70 7.24 -20.49
C ALA A 171 1.26 6.80 -20.79
N GLN A 172 0.37 6.80 -19.80
CA GLN A 172 -1.04 6.46 -20.03
C GLN A 172 -1.80 7.64 -20.65
N PRO A 173 -2.61 7.41 -21.69
CA PRO A 173 -3.49 8.43 -22.27
C PRO A 173 -4.42 9.04 -21.20
#